data_AF-A0AAX3HZP6-F1
#
_entry.id   AF-A0AAX3HZP6-F1
#
_cell.length_a   1.000
_cell.length_b   1.000
_cell.length_c   1.000
_cell.angle_alpha   90.00
_cell.angle_beta   90.00
_cell.angle_gamma   90.00
#
_symmetry.space_group_name_H-M   'P 1'
#
loop_
_entity.id
_entity.type
_entity.pdbx_description
1 polymer ?
#
loop_
_entity_poly.entity_id
_entity_poly.type
_entity_poly.pdbx_seq_one_letter_code
_entity_poly.pdbx_strand_id
1 'polypeptide(L)'
;MLSNPPLFKYRRYWLAVIIVLLAILDPFGLASSSDKASAQWLNRMFASHYPSLGQQRVAVVLIDDAYLMRNDSSWPMPYGEQSKLFKRLLAYKPGAVFVDLLYSHDHSLGDPARGSQLLANVFERYQRQGIPLWLANTGLKRAEAGQANTLAPFMQVSRPALVVWEGVDDKYPLAKHTQAGLMETPALALYREFCATHECKPPPVDAQTAAQRQPIAVQWGLKLAPEQARIADIRHCAAARHFLLDGVAQLFQAVFWKLDDSAQARCPYTLTLSASDLEVTEPDDQALIAELLHDRLVLVGANIASTGDWVESPVHGQLPGVYLHAMALDNLINSGMNYDHEPANFPALPFNWLDLLELGLLALIAVLKALHARRLAGHRAWSRWRRQEIWFFTSPCPSWLLVMSMLAAVSVLLSLNDITPVNVLGIVLLSLVLFSERIEAFFDRDR
;
A
#
# COMPACT_ATOMS: atom_id res chain seq x y z
N MET A 1 22.05 -34.43 -43.33
CA MET A 1 21.22 -33.70 -42.35
C MET A 1 22.15 -32.77 -41.57
N LEU A 2 22.25 -31.49 -41.94
CA LEU A 2 23.03 -30.52 -41.18
C LEU A 2 22.16 -30.06 -40.01
N SER A 3 22.44 -30.57 -38.81
CA SER A 3 21.78 -30.10 -37.58
C SER A 3 21.98 -28.60 -37.45
N ASN A 4 20.88 -27.85 -37.38
CA ASN A 4 20.93 -26.45 -37.02
C ASN A 4 21.66 -26.34 -35.66
N PRO A 5 22.68 -25.45 -35.52
CA PRO A 5 23.35 -25.30 -34.23
C PRO A 5 22.33 -24.91 -33.15
N PRO A 6 22.51 -25.34 -31.89
CA PRO A 6 21.57 -25.04 -30.80
C PRO A 6 21.45 -23.52 -30.60
N LEU A 7 20.27 -23.06 -30.19
CA LEU A 7 19.99 -21.62 -30.00
C LEU A 7 20.87 -21.00 -28.90
N PHE A 8 21.16 -21.78 -27.86
CA PHE A 8 22.05 -21.39 -26.77
C PHE A 8 23.16 -22.43 -26.58
N LYS A 9 24.32 -21.97 -26.10
CA LYS A 9 25.41 -22.86 -25.65
C LYS A 9 25.03 -23.51 -24.31
N TYR A 10 25.52 -24.71 -24.02
CA TYR A 10 25.25 -25.43 -22.77
C TYR A 10 25.47 -24.58 -21.49
N ARG A 11 26.54 -23.77 -21.47
CA ARG A 11 26.82 -22.83 -20.37
C ARG A 11 25.71 -21.80 -20.13
N ARG A 12 25.01 -21.36 -21.18
CA ARG A 12 23.90 -20.39 -21.06
C ARG A 12 22.64 -21.03 -20.47
N TYR A 13 22.39 -22.31 -20.75
CA TYR A 13 21.29 -23.03 -20.09
C TYR A 13 21.53 -23.18 -18.59
N TRP A 14 22.74 -23.56 -18.18
CA TRP A 14 23.11 -23.60 -16.76
C TRP A 14 22.98 -22.24 -16.08
N LEU A 15 23.46 -21.18 -16.72
CA LEU A 15 23.31 -19.82 -16.20
C LEU A 15 21.81 -19.44 -16.07
N ALA A 16 20.99 -19.78 -17.05
CA ALA A 16 19.54 -19.52 -16.99
C ALA A 16 18.87 -20.25 -15.83
N VAL A 17 19.23 -21.52 -15.59
CA VAL A 17 18.72 -22.29 -14.44
C VAL A 17 19.12 -21.63 -13.12
N ILE A 18 20.37 -21.16 -13.00
CA ILE A 18 20.84 -20.45 -11.81
C ILE A 18 20.06 -19.13 -11.62
N ILE A 19 19.85 -18.35 -12.68
CA ILE A 19 19.09 -17.09 -12.61
C ILE A 19 17.64 -17.35 -12.20
N VAL A 20 16.99 -18.35 -12.78
CA VAL A 20 15.62 -18.75 -12.41
C VAL A 20 15.56 -19.18 -10.95
N LEU A 21 16.52 -19.97 -10.49
CA LEU A 21 16.58 -20.40 -9.09
C LEU A 21 16.81 -19.23 -8.13
N LEU A 22 17.66 -18.28 -8.50
CA LEU A 22 17.87 -17.06 -7.71
C LEU A 22 16.63 -16.16 -7.69
N ALA A 23 15.90 -16.04 -8.79
CA ALA A 23 14.67 -15.26 -8.85
C ALA A 23 13.55 -15.91 -8.00
N ILE A 24 13.43 -17.24 -8.06
CA ILE A 24 12.39 -17.98 -7.32
C ILE A 24 12.67 -18.04 -5.81
N LEU A 25 13.92 -18.29 -5.41
CA LEU A 25 14.28 -18.37 -3.99
C LEU A 25 14.46 -16.99 -3.36
N ASP A 26 14.64 -15.97 -4.20
CA ASP A 26 14.91 -14.57 -3.86
C ASP A 26 15.77 -14.36 -2.60
N PRO A 27 16.95 -15.00 -2.49
CA PRO A 27 17.74 -14.99 -1.24
C PRO A 27 18.29 -13.60 -0.88
N PHE A 28 18.24 -12.66 -1.83
CA PHE A 28 18.73 -11.30 -1.69
C PHE A 28 17.60 -10.25 -1.75
N GLY A 29 16.34 -10.66 -1.92
CA GLY A 29 15.20 -9.73 -2.03
C GLY A 29 15.19 -8.90 -3.31
N LEU A 30 15.86 -9.34 -4.39
CA LEU A 30 15.98 -8.60 -5.65
C LEU A 30 14.71 -8.68 -6.50
N ALA A 31 14.07 -9.85 -6.55
CA ALA A 31 12.82 -10.02 -7.31
C ALA A 31 11.70 -9.23 -6.63
N SER A 32 11.46 -9.51 -5.34
CA SER A 32 10.46 -8.81 -4.53
C SER A 32 10.66 -7.29 -4.48
N SER A 33 11.91 -6.81 -4.36
CA SER A 33 12.18 -5.37 -4.42
C SER A 33 11.88 -4.76 -5.79
N SER A 34 12.13 -5.48 -6.88
CA SER A 34 11.80 -5.00 -8.23
C SER A 34 10.29 -4.93 -8.45
N ASP A 35 9.56 -5.95 -7.96
CA ASP A 35 8.10 -6.00 -8.05
C ASP A 35 7.46 -4.86 -7.27
N LYS A 36 7.94 -4.65 -6.03
CA LYS A 36 7.53 -3.52 -5.19
C LYS A 36 7.77 -2.19 -5.89
N ALA A 37 8.97 -1.96 -6.45
CA ALA A 37 9.29 -0.73 -7.17
C ALA A 37 8.37 -0.51 -8.39
N SER A 38 8.09 -1.58 -9.14
CA SER A 38 7.17 -1.55 -10.29
C SER A 38 5.74 -1.22 -9.85
N ALA A 39 5.23 -1.87 -8.80
CA ALA A 39 3.89 -1.62 -8.26
C ALA A 39 3.74 -0.20 -7.73
N GLN A 40 4.73 0.31 -6.98
CA GLN A 40 4.75 1.69 -6.49
C GLN A 40 4.80 2.72 -7.62
N TRP A 41 5.56 2.47 -8.70
CA TRP A 41 5.57 3.32 -9.88
C TRP A 41 4.21 3.35 -10.59
N LEU A 42 3.57 2.20 -10.77
CA LEU A 42 2.24 2.14 -11.38
C LEU A 42 1.17 2.82 -10.52
N ASN A 43 1.20 2.63 -9.21
CA ASN A 43 0.31 3.31 -8.27
C ASN A 43 0.44 4.83 -8.41
N ARG A 44 1.67 5.38 -8.44
CA ARG A 44 1.90 6.82 -8.70
C ARG A 44 1.32 7.30 -10.02
N MET A 45 1.54 6.55 -11.11
CA MET A 45 1.04 6.90 -12.44
C MET A 45 -0.49 6.98 -12.49
N PHE A 46 -1.18 6.08 -11.77
CA PHE A 46 -2.63 5.98 -11.78
C PHE A 46 -3.32 6.65 -10.58
N ALA A 47 -2.59 7.15 -9.59
CA ALA A 47 -3.11 7.76 -8.35
C ALA A 47 -4.08 8.93 -8.61
N SER A 48 -3.93 9.66 -9.72
CA SER A 48 -4.85 10.73 -10.12
C SER A 48 -6.24 10.24 -10.53
N HIS A 49 -6.36 8.97 -10.94
CA HIS A 49 -7.62 8.33 -11.33
C HIS A 49 -8.27 7.53 -10.20
N TYR A 50 -7.61 7.44 -9.04
CA TYR A 50 -8.15 6.75 -7.88
C TYR A 50 -9.49 7.37 -7.43
N PRO A 51 -10.52 6.55 -7.13
CA PRO A 51 -11.86 7.03 -6.76
C PRO A 51 -11.92 7.62 -5.35
N SER A 52 -12.87 8.53 -5.13
CA SER A 52 -13.01 9.29 -3.87
C SER A 52 -14.19 8.85 -2.98
N LEU A 53 -14.83 7.70 -3.25
CA LEU A 53 -15.98 7.27 -2.47
C LEU A 53 -15.58 6.96 -1.02
N GLY A 54 -14.47 6.25 -0.82
CA GLY A 54 -13.88 6.03 0.50
C GLY A 54 -13.48 7.34 1.19
N GLN A 55 -12.84 8.26 0.44
CA GLN A 55 -12.33 9.53 0.97
C GLN A 55 -13.43 10.39 1.60
N GLN A 56 -14.64 10.33 1.05
CA GLN A 56 -15.80 11.06 1.55
C GLN A 56 -16.38 10.47 2.85
N ARG A 57 -15.98 9.25 3.22
CA ARG A 57 -16.51 8.50 4.37
C ARG A 57 -15.49 8.33 5.49
N VAL A 58 -14.20 8.51 5.19
CA VAL A 58 -13.10 8.31 6.12
C VAL A 58 -12.47 9.65 6.49
N ALA A 59 -12.17 9.83 7.78
CA ALA A 59 -11.38 10.97 8.27
C ALA A 59 -10.28 10.49 9.22
N VAL A 60 -9.15 11.18 9.21
CA VAL A 60 -8.05 10.96 10.16
C VAL A 60 -7.98 12.13 11.12
N VAL A 61 -7.90 11.84 12.41
CA VAL A 61 -7.58 12.83 13.45
C VAL A 61 -6.17 12.54 13.96
N LEU A 62 -5.26 13.49 13.79
CA LEU A 62 -3.87 13.36 14.22
C LEU A 62 -3.60 14.09 15.53
N ILE A 63 -3.01 13.38 16.47
CA ILE A 63 -2.38 13.96 17.66
C ILE A 63 -0.93 14.31 17.26
N ASP A 64 -0.60 15.59 17.22
CA ASP A 64 0.71 16.08 16.82
C ASP A 64 1.45 16.82 17.96
N ASP A 65 2.73 17.10 17.73
CA ASP A 65 3.55 17.86 18.68
C ASP A 65 2.94 19.25 18.99
N ALA A 66 2.29 19.89 18.00
CA ALA A 66 1.65 21.18 18.19
C ALA A 66 0.48 21.12 19.19
N TYR A 67 -0.34 20.07 19.12
CA TYR A 67 -1.42 19.80 20.06
C TYR A 67 -0.89 19.52 21.47
N LEU A 68 0.16 18.72 21.59
CA LEU A 68 0.77 18.40 22.89
C LEU A 68 1.37 19.67 23.54
N MET A 69 2.13 20.46 22.77
CA MET A 69 2.72 21.71 23.26
C MET A 69 1.66 22.74 23.65
N ARG A 70 0.58 22.87 22.87
CA ARG A 70 -0.53 23.79 23.16
C ARG A 70 -1.22 23.45 24.48
N ASN A 71 -1.36 22.17 24.79
CA ASN A 71 -2.06 21.68 25.97
C ASN A 71 -1.15 21.36 27.16
N ASP A 72 0.11 21.81 27.14
CA ASP A 72 1.11 21.54 28.18
C ASP A 72 1.20 20.04 28.54
N SER A 73 1.16 19.21 27.51
CA SER A 73 1.14 17.74 27.60
C SER A 73 2.38 17.14 26.95
N SER A 74 2.62 15.86 27.25
CA SER A 74 3.74 15.07 26.73
C SER A 74 3.25 13.83 25.99
N TRP A 75 4.15 13.17 25.27
CA TRP A 75 3.96 11.82 24.78
C TRP A 75 4.64 10.79 25.71
N PRO A 76 4.01 9.64 26.03
CA PRO A 76 2.61 9.26 25.75
C PRO A 76 1.61 10.21 26.41
N MET A 77 0.51 10.49 25.72
CA MET A 77 -0.51 11.43 26.20
C MET A 77 -1.19 10.91 27.49
N PRO A 78 -1.30 11.70 28.57
CA PRO A 78 -2.00 11.29 29.79
C PRO A 78 -3.49 11.03 29.56
N TYR A 79 -4.09 10.02 30.23
CA TYR A 79 -5.50 9.64 30.04
C TYR A 79 -6.49 10.79 30.26
N GLY A 80 -6.16 11.77 31.08
CA GLY A 80 -6.98 12.99 31.25
C GLY A 80 -7.08 13.81 29.97
N GLU A 81 -5.96 14.04 29.28
CA GLU A 81 -5.93 14.75 28.00
C GLU A 81 -6.59 13.93 26.89
N GLN A 82 -6.33 12.61 26.86
CA GLN A 82 -7.04 11.71 25.94
C GLN A 82 -8.56 11.79 26.15
N SER A 83 -9.01 11.82 27.41
CA SER A 83 -10.44 11.91 27.76
C SER A 83 -11.07 13.21 27.24
N LYS A 84 -10.33 14.34 27.24
CA LYS A 84 -10.81 15.60 26.66
C LYS A 84 -10.94 15.48 25.15
N LEU A 85 -9.92 14.95 24.48
CA LEU A 85 -9.90 14.72 23.04
C LEU A 85 -11.10 13.86 22.59
N PHE A 86 -11.26 12.68 23.18
CA PHE A 86 -12.34 11.76 22.83
C PHE A 86 -13.72 12.29 23.26
N LYS A 87 -13.82 13.08 24.33
CA LYS A 87 -15.08 13.74 24.68
C LYS A 87 -15.49 14.78 23.63
N ARG A 88 -14.54 15.53 23.06
CA ARG A 88 -14.80 16.48 21.96
C ARG A 88 -15.19 15.75 20.68
N LEU A 89 -14.43 14.71 20.30
CA LEU A 89 -14.77 13.89 19.13
C LEU A 89 -16.17 13.26 19.25
N LEU A 90 -16.54 12.75 20.43
CA LEU A 90 -17.87 12.21 20.71
C LEU A 90 -18.99 13.22 20.43
N ALA A 91 -18.77 14.51 20.69
CA ALA A 91 -19.78 15.55 20.49
C ALA A 91 -20.16 15.72 19.01
N TYR A 92 -19.24 15.43 18.09
CA TYR A 92 -19.46 15.49 16.65
C TYR A 92 -20.13 14.24 16.06
N LYS A 93 -20.37 13.20 16.89
CA LYS A 93 -21.09 11.97 16.53
C LYS A 93 -20.55 11.29 15.26
N PRO A 94 -19.28 10.83 15.27
CA PRO A 94 -18.76 10.01 14.18
C PRO A 94 -19.55 8.70 14.06
N GLY A 95 -19.55 8.10 12.87
CA GLY A 95 -20.22 6.82 12.61
C GLY A 95 -19.48 5.65 13.27
N ALA A 96 -18.15 5.74 13.36
CA ALA A 96 -17.29 4.78 14.05
C ALA A 96 -15.95 5.42 14.41
N VAL A 97 -15.25 4.87 15.42
CA VAL A 97 -13.90 5.33 15.78
C VAL A 97 -12.93 4.16 15.88
N PHE A 98 -11.79 4.27 15.19
CA PHE A 98 -10.62 3.44 15.47
C PHE A 98 -9.53 4.30 16.10
N VAL A 99 -8.88 3.78 17.14
CA VAL A 99 -7.78 4.46 17.84
C VAL A 99 -6.50 3.66 17.68
N ASP A 100 -5.56 4.24 16.96
CA ASP A 100 -4.26 3.67 16.66
C ASP A 100 -3.26 3.95 17.79
N LEU A 101 -3.64 3.59 19.02
CA LEU A 101 -2.83 3.73 20.22
C LEU A 101 -2.87 2.43 21.01
N LEU A 102 -1.69 1.94 21.38
CA LEU A 102 -1.57 0.73 22.18
C LEU A 102 -1.76 1.04 23.67
N TYR A 103 -2.78 0.42 24.26
CA TYR A 103 -3.04 0.46 25.70
C TYR A 103 -2.56 -0.82 26.37
N SER A 104 -1.29 -1.18 26.19
CA SER A 104 -0.71 -2.40 26.77
C SER A 104 -0.33 -2.24 28.24
N HIS A 105 0.04 -1.02 28.66
CA HIS A 105 0.46 -0.69 30.00
C HIS A 105 -0.32 0.53 30.52
N ASP A 106 -0.58 0.55 31.83
CA ASP A 106 -1.19 1.72 32.47
C ASP A 106 -0.08 2.72 32.81
N HIS A 107 -0.12 3.89 32.16
CA HIS A 107 0.88 4.95 32.35
C HIS A 107 0.47 5.98 33.41
N SER A 108 -0.57 5.71 34.22
CA SER A 108 -1.01 6.59 35.32
C SER A 108 -0.06 6.61 36.53
N LEU A 109 1.02 5.82 36.50
CA LEU A 109 2.00 5.68 37.58
C LEU A 109 1.37 5.40 38.97
N GLY A 110 0.20 4.75 38.98
CA GLY A 110 -0.51 4.38 40.20
C GLY A 110 -1.40 5.46 40.81
N ASP A 111 -1.59 6.61 40.15
CA ASP A 111 -2.54 7.64 40.58
C ASP A 111 -3.97 7.33 40.03
N PRO A 112 -4.93 6.96 40.90
CA PRO A 112 -6.30 6.63 40.46
C PRO A 112 -7.02 7.82 39.82
N ALA A 113 -6.67 9.06 40.20
CA ALA A 113 -7.25 10.28 39.63
C ALA A 113 -6.72 10.57 38.21
N ARG A 114 -5.65 9.89 37.78
CA ARG A 114 -5.09 9.92 36.43
C ARG A 114 -5.18 8.56 35.73
N GLY A 115 -5.93 7.63 36.31
CA GLY A 115 -6.05 6.24 35.86
C GLY A 115 -6.76 6.07 34.53
N SER A 116 -6.54 4.92 33.91
CA SER A 116 -7.20 4.47 32.68
C SER A 116 -8.74 4.51 32.74
N GLN A 117 -9.33 4.45 33.95
CA GLN A 117 -10.78 4.53 34.14
C GLN A 117 -11.41 5.84 33.64
N LEU A 118 -10.68 6.97 33.69
CA LEU A 118 -11.18 8.25 33.17
C LEU A 118 -11.55 8.13 31.69
N LEU A 119 -10.65 7.56 30.90
CA LEU A 119 -10.83 7.35 29.48
C LEU A 119 -11.87 6.26 29.22
N ALA A 120 -11.88 5.20 30.03
CA ALA A 120 -12.86 4.12 29.90
C ALA A 120 -14.30 4.65 30.07
N ASN A 121 -14.52 5.59 31.00
CA ASN A 121 -15.81 6.26 31.15
C ASN A 121 -16.21 7.08 29.92
N VAL A 122 -15.24 7.64 29.17
CA VAL A 122 -15.53 8.31 27.89
C VAL A 122 -15.93 7.30 26.82
N PHE A 123 -15.18 6.20 26.69
CA PHE A 123 -15.49 5.13 25.74
C PHE A 123 -16.81 4.43 26.04
N GLU A 124 -17.20 4.29 27.31
CA GLU A 124 -18.53 3.80 27.67
C GLU A 124 -19.65 4.70 27.09
N ARG A 125 -19.43 6.02 27.02
CA ARG A 125 -20.40 6.95 26.40
C ARG A 125 -20.48 6.80 24.89
N TYR A 126 -19.40 6.40 24.22
CA TYR A 126 -19.45 6.03 22.80
C TYR A 126 -20.39 4.84 22.60
N GLN A 127 -20.17 3.76 23.37
CA GLN A 127 -21.01 2.56 23.33
C GLN A 127 -22.49 2.88 23.63
N ARG A 128 -22.77 3.70 24.64
CA ARG A 128 -24.15 4.12 24.99
C ARG A 128 -24.81 4.98 23.91
N GLN A 129 -24.05 5.72 23.12
CA GLN A 129 -24.55 6.49 21.97
C GLN A 129 -24.61 5.67 20.68
N GLY A 130 -24.28 4.37 20.73
CA GLY A 130 -24.27 3.51 19.55
C GLY A 130 -23.12 3.77 18.60
N ILE A 131 -22.06 4.45 19.04
CA ILE A 131 -20.86 4.69 18.23
C ILE A 131 -19.84 3.60 18.58
N PRO A 132 -19.57 2.65 17.68
CA PRO A 132 -18.63 1.58 17.91
C PRO A 132 -17.18 2.09 17.89
N LEU A 133 -16.37 1.52 18.78
CA LEU A 133 -14.99 1.94 19.00
C LEU A 133 -14.04 0.76 19.01
N TRP A 134 -12.96 0.86 18.24
CA TRP A 134 -11.89 -0.12 18.18
C TRP A 134 -10.59 0.46 18.70
N LEU A 135 -9.81 -0.36 19.40
CA LEU A 135 -8.48 -0.03 19.88
C LEU A 135 -7.44 -0.93 19.20
N ALA A 136 -6.30 -0.35 18.86
CA ALA A 136 -5.14 -1.06 18.38
C ALA A 136 -4.72 -2.20 19.33
N ASN A 137 -4.43 -3.35 18.74
CA ASN A 137 -4.02 -4.56 19.44
C ASN A 137 -2.95 -5.32 18.64
N THR A 138 -1.96 -5.87 19.33
CA THR A 138 -0.82 -6.58 18.71
C THR A 138 -1.05 -8.07 18.50
N GLY A 139 -2.16 -8.63 19.01
CA GLY A 139 -2.48 -10.05 18.90
C GLY A 139 -1.59 -10.99 19.74
N LEU A 140 -0.75 -10.46 20.64
CA LEU A 140 0.07 -11.27 21.55
C LEU A 140 -0.75 -11.69 22.79
N LYS A 141 -0.43 -12.82 23.43
CA LYS A 141 -1.09 -13.19 24.70
C LYS A 141 -0.47 -12.44 25.88
N ARG A 142 -1.29 -12.09 26.87
CA ARG A 142 -0.81 -11.55 28.15
C ARG A 142 -0.26 -12.69 29.00
N ALA A 143 1.05 -12.93 28.93
CA ALA A 143 1.74 -13.81 29.88
C ALA A 143 2.30 -12.96 31.03
N GLU A 144 2.15 -13.44 32.27
CA GLU A 144 2.53 -12.74 33.49
C GLU A 144 4.02 -12.33 33.44
N ALA A 145 4.25 -11.01 33.47
CA ALA A 145 5.52 -10.26 33.38
C ALA A 145 6.04 -9.77 32.00
N GLY A 146 5.21 -9.74 30.93
CA GLY A 146 5.53 -9.07 29.65
C GLY A 146 4.28 -8.69 28.85
N GLN A 147 3.63 -7.57 29.20
CA GLN A 147 2.25 -7.27 28.82
C GLN A 147 2.10 -6.92 27.33
N ALA A 148 1.23 -7.65 26.65
CA ALA A 148 0.64 -7.27 25.38
C ALA A 148 -0.84 -7.67 25.37
N ASN A 149 -1.71 -6.65 25.32
CA ASN A 149 -3.15 -6.60 25.05
C ASN A 149 -3.74 -5.36 25.74
N THR A 150 -4.86 -4.88 25.22
CA THR A 150 -5.64 -3.75 25.76
C THR A 150 -5.93 -3.89 27.27
N LEU A 151 -5.77 -2.81 28.04
CA LEU A 151 -6.09 -2.79 29.48
C LEU A 151 -7.53 -3.25 29.77
N ALA A 152 -7.73 -3.92 30.90
CA ALA A 152 -9.02 -4.52 31.27
C ALA A 152 -10.21 -3.53 31.29
N PRO A 153 -10.07 -2.28 31.77
CA PRO A 153 -11.15 -1.28 31.68
C PRO A 153 -11.60 -0.98 30.26
N PHE A 154 -10.70 -1.07 29.28
CA PHE A 154 -11.00 -0.76 27.88
C PHE A 154 -11.59 -1.96 27.13
N MET A 155 -11.27 -3.20 27.51
CA MET A 155 -11.80 -4.41 26.85
C MET A 155 -13.33 -4.53 26.92
N GLN A 156 -13.96 -3.90 27.92
CA GLN A 156 -15.42 -3.95 28.10
C GLN A 156 -16.17 -2.89 27.27
N VAL A 157 -15.47 -1.83 26.86
CA VAL A 157 -16.04 -0.64 26.20
C VAL A 157 -15.48 -0.41 24.80
N SER A 158 -14.68 -1.34 24.29
CA SER A 158 -14.08 -1.28 22.95
C SER A 158 -13.87 -2.68 22.38
N ARG A 159 -13.61 -2.74 21.06
CA ARG A 159 -13.26 -3.97 20.35
C ARG A 159 -11.77 -3.94 19.95
N PRO A 160 -11.05 -5.06 19.97
CA PRO A 160 -9.66 -5.09 19.50
C PRO A 160 -9.61 -5.06 17.96
N ALA A 161 -8.58 -4.41 17.41
CA ALA A 161 -8.25 -4.48 15.99
C ALA A 161 -6.74 -4.69 15.80
N LEU A 162 -6.36 -5.61 14.91
CA LEU A 162 -4.99 -6.04 14.72
C LEU A 162 -4.18 -4.98 13.95
N VAL A 163 -3.12 -4.46 14.57
CA VAL A 163 -2.23 -3.45 13.96
C VAL A 163 -0.81 -3.97 13.67
N VAL A 164 -0.46 -5.16 14.17
CA VAL A 164 0.85 -5.79 13.94
C VAL A 164 0.66 -7.17 13.34
N TRP A 165 1.40 -7.46 12.28
CA TRP A 165 1.39 -8.76 11.61
C TRP A 165 2.73 -9.03 10.93
N GLU A 166 2.93 -10.28 10.53
CA GLU A 166 4.11 -10.76 9.81
C GLU A 166 3.67 -11.74 8.72
N GLY A 167 4.51 -11.89 7.68
CA GLY A 167 4.33 -12.87 6.61
C GLY A 167 3.39 -12.46 5.48
N VAL A 168 3.18 -11.15 5.29
CA VAL A 168 2.38 -10.56 4.21
C VAL A 168 3.07 -9.32 3.60
N ASP A 169 4.40 -9.23 3.75
CA ASP A 169 5.26 -8.15 3.26
C ASP A 169 4.71 -6.74 3.54
N ASP A 170 4.63 -5.88 2.53
CA ASP A 170 4.09 -4.51 2.63
C ASP A 170 2.58 -4.43 2.36
N LYS A 171 1.89 -5.58 2.32
CA LYS A 171 0.45 -5.67 2.07
C LYS A 171 -0.34 -5.61 3.36
N TYR A 172 -1.64 -5.37 3.19
CA TYR A 172 -2.56 -5.16 4.30
C TYR A 172 -3.55 -6.34 4.43
N PRO A 173 -3.40 -7.22 5.44
CA PRO A 173 -4.29 -8.36 5.59
C PRO A 173 -5.68 -7.93 6.11
N LEU A 174 -6.71 -8.71 5.77
CA LEU A 174 -8.06 -8.49 6.30
C LEU A 174 -8.20 -9.00 7.74
N ALA A 175 -7.60 -10.16 8.02
CA ALA A 175 -7.53 -10.77 9.34
C ALA A 175 -6.30 -11.70 9.42
N LYS A 176 -5.81 -12.00 10.61
CA LYS A 176 -4.65 -12.88 10.81
C LYS A 176 -4.79 -13.72 12.07
N HIS A 177 -4.27 -14.95 12.04
CA HIS A 177 -4.12 -15.77 13.24
C HIS A 177 -3.00 -15.20 14.11
N THR A 178 -3.35 -14.84 15.34
CA THR A 178 -2.41 -14.30 16.33
C THR A 178 -2.33 -15.22 17.54
N GLN A 179 -1.42 -14.94 18.48
CA GLN A 179 -1.38 -15.70 19.72
C GLN A 179 -2.66 -15.51 20.54
N ALA A 180 -3.25 -14.32 20.54
CA ALA A 180 -4.50 -14.01 21.21
C ALA A 180 -5.75 -14.61 20.53
N GLY A 181 -5.57 -15.24 19.38
CA GLY A 181 -6.63 -15.79 18.55
C GLY A 181 -6.70 -15.11 17.19
N LEU A 182 -7.76 -15.40 16.45
CA LEU A 182 -7.98 -14.79 15.16
C LEU A 182 -8.49 -13.35 15.32
N MET A 183 -7.89 -12.41 14.59
CA MET A 183 -8.22 -10.99 14.75
C MET A 183 -8.29 -10.29 13.39
N GLU A 184 -9.29 -9.42 13.23
CA GLU A 184 -9.47 -8.56 12.07
C GLU A 184 -8.63 -7.29 12.20
N THR A 185 -8.19 -6.75 11.07
CA THR A 185 -7.50 -5.46 11.03
C THR A 185 -8.48 -4.28 11.06
N PRO A 186 -8.05 -3.06 11.43
CA PRO A 186 -8.92 -1.90 11.56
C PRO A 186 -9.79 -1.62 10.32
N ALA A 187 -9.19 -1.70 9.13
CA ALA A 187 -9.91 -1.47 7.88
C ALA A 187 -11.07 -2.44 7.66
N LEU A 188 -10.90 -3.76 7.88
CA LEU A 188 -12.01 -4.70 7.74
C LEU A 188 -13.08 -4.44 8.79
N ALA A 189 -12.67 -4.20 10.04
CA ALA A 189 -13.59 -3.96 11.14
C ALA A 189 -14.48 -2.73 10.90
N LEU A 190 -13.89 -1.63 10.43
CA LEU A 190 -14.63 -0.41 10.07
C LEU A 190 -15.45 -0.59 8.78
N TYR A 191 -14.96 -1.37 7.81
CA TYR A 191 -15.72 -1.68 6.60
C TYR A 191 -16.99 -2.48 6.91
N ARG A 192 -16.96 -3.39 7.88
CA ARG A 192 -18.17 -4.09 8.35
C ARG A 192 -19.20 -3.14 8.94
N GLU A 193 -18.75 -2.15 9.71
CA GLU A 193 -19.63 -1.14 10.29
C GLU A 193 -20.26 -0.26 9.21
N PHE A 194 -19.44 0.18 8.25
CA PHE A 194 -19.91 0.91 7.08
C PHE A 194 -20.99 0.12 6.32
N CYS A 195 -20.74 -1.15 6.05
CA CYS A 195 -21.66 -2.06 5.37
C CYS A 195 -22.95 -2.38 6.15
N ALA A 196 -22.98 -2.16 7.46
CA ALA A 196 -24.18 -2.37 8.27
C ALA A 196 -25.21 -1.25 8.05
N THR A 197 -24.76 -0.06 7.67
CA THR A 197 -25.58 1.14 7.51
C THR A 197 -25.66 1.63 6.06
N HIS A 198 -24.76 1.17 5.19
CA HIS A 198 -24.65 1.58 3.80
C HIS A 198 -24.66 0.38 2.85
N GLU A 199 -25.12 0.60 1.62
CA GLU A 199 -24.99 -0.40 0.56
C GLU A 199 -23.52 -0.59 0.18
N CYS A 200 -23.04 -1.83 0.25
CA CYS A 200 -21.67 -2.20 -0.08
C CYS A 200 -21.61 -3.63 -0.64
N LYS A 201 -20.45 -4.04 -1.16
CA LYS A 201 -20.21 -5.48 -1.41
C LYS A 201 -20.01 -6.18 -0.07
N PRO A 202 -20.74 -7.28 0.22
CA PRO A 202 -20.76 -7.87 1.54
C PRO A 202 -19.34 -8.28 1.99
N PRO A 203 -18.92 -7.92 3.22
CA PRO A 203 -17.66 -8.38 3.76
C PRO A 203 -17.69 -9.91 3.99
N PRO A 204 -16.52 -10.56 4.20
CA PRO A 204 -16.48 -11.98 4.57
C PRO A 204 -17.35 -12.25 5.80
N VAL A 205 -17.99 -13.41 5.91
CA VAL A 205 -18.94 -13.69 7.01
C VAL A 205 -18.31 -13.62 8.40
N ASP A 206 -17.03 -14.00 8.51
CA ASP A 206 -16.28 -14.03 9.75
C ASP A 206 -14.78 -13.75 9.51
N ALA A 207 -14.05 -13.60 10.60
CA ALA A 207 -12.61 -13.40 10.58
C ALA A 207 -11.86 -14.60 9.97
N GLN A 208 -12.43 -15.82 10.04
CA GLN A 208 -11.81 -17.05 9.50
C GLN A 208 -11.78 -17.03 7.99
N THR A 209 -12.90 -16.67 7.37
CA THR A 209 -13.02 -16.45 5.93
C THR A 209 -12.17 -15.26 5.51
N ALA A 210 -12.12 -14.19 6.31
CA ALA A 210 -11.28 -13.03 6.02
C ALA A 210 -9.78 -13.38 6.02
N ALA A 211 -9.32 -14.21 6.95
CA ALA A 211 -7.90 -14.61 7.05
C ALA A 211 -7.44 -15.53 5.92
N GLN A 212 -8.37 -16.13 5.17
CA GLN A 212 -8.06 -16.93 3.98
C GLN A 212 -7.99 -16.10 2.69
N ARG A 213 -8.41 -14.83 2.74
CA ARG A 213 -8.34 -13.91 1.59
C ARG A 213 -6.93 -13.39 1.40
N GLN A 214 -6.60 -13.04 0.16
CA GLN A 214 -5.33 -12.38 -0.14
C GLN A 214 -5.27 -11.00 0.52
N PRO A 215 -4.12 -10.58 1.06
CA PRO A 215 -3.92 -9.22 1.55
C PRO A 215 -4.19 -8.16 0.48
N ILE A 216 -4.62 -6.98 0.90
CA ILE A 216 -4.84 -5.83 0.03
C ILE A 216 -3.48 -5.26 -0.38
N ALA A 217 -3.27 -5.12 -1.69
CA ALA A 217 -2.25 -4.24 -2.25
C ALA A 217 -2.79 -2.80 -2.25
N VAL A 218 -2.50 -2.06 -1.18
CA VAL A 218 -3.09 -0.74 -0.92
C VAL A 218 -2.79 0.25 -2.06
N GLN A 219 -3.84 0.71 -2.74
CA GLN A 219 -3.74 1.77 -3.73
C GLN A 219 -3.88 3.15 -3.08
N TRP A 220 -3.06 4.11 -3.49
CA TRP A 220 -2.99 5.44 -2.90
C TRP A 220 -3.51 6.48 -3.89
N GLY A 221 -4.51 7.25 -3.48
CA GLY A 221 -5.04 8.35 -4.31
C GLY A 221 -4.18 9.61 -4.23
N LEU A 222 -4.17 10.43 -5.28
CA LEU A 222 -3.43 11.70 -5.34
C LEU A 222 -4.29 12.91 -4.97
N LYS A 223 -5.59 12.88 -5.26
CA LYS A 223 -6.48 14.04 -5.15
C LYS A 223 -6.84 14.30 -3.69
N LEU A 224 -6.50 15.47 -3.16
CA LEU A 224 -6.91 15.88 -1.81
C LEU A 224 -8.43 15.92 -1.67
N ALA A 225 -8.92 15.64 -0.46
CA ALA A 225 -10.32 15.83 -0.12
C ALA A 225 -10.70 17.31 -0.38
N PRO A 226 -11.77 17.61 -1.14
CA PRO A 226 -12.19 18.99 -1.41
C PRO A 226 -12.38 19.81 -0.13
N GLU A 227 -12.82 19.16 0.94
CA GLU A 227 -13.05 19.77 2.24
C GLU A 227 -11.77 20.13 2.99
N GLN A 228 -10.61 19.54 2.65
CA GLN A 228 -9.33 19.81 3.31
C GLN A 228 -8.95 21.30 3.22
N ALA A 229 -9.27 21.95 2.10
CA ALA A 229 -9.00 23.37 1.89
C ALA A 229 -9.82 24.30 2.80
N ARG A 230 -10.89 23.79 3.43
CA ARG A 230 -11.73 24.56 4.36
C ARG A 230 -11.15 24.62 5.77
N ILE A 231 -10.24 23.70 6.12
CA ILE A 231 -9.68 23.56 7.47
C ILE A 231 -8.17 23.80 7.53
N ALA A 232 -7.44 23.64 6.42
CA ALA A 232 -5.99 23.80 6.39
C ALA A 232 -5.51 24.54 5.14
N ASP A 233 -4.38 25.24 5.26
CA ASP A 233 -3.70 25.87 4.12
C ASP A 233 -3.03 24.81 3.24
N ILE A 234 -3.66 24.49 2.11
CA ILE A 234 -3.17 23.47 1.17
C ILE A 234 -2.18 24.02 0.11
N ARG A 235 -1.74 25.29 0.20
CA ARG A 235 -0.85 25.87 -0.82
C ARG A 235 0.49 25.14 -0.93
N HIS A 236 0.97 24.57 0.17
CA HIS A 236 2.20 23.76 0.18
C HIS A 236 2.01 22.33 -0.34
N CYS A 237 0.77 21.90 -0.62
CA CYS A 237 0.42 20.54 -1.05
C CYS A 237 0.47 20.32 -2.57
N ALA A 238 0.70 21.37 -3.37
CA ALA A 238 0.65 21.27 -4.82
C ALA A 238 1.76 20.37 -5.39
N ALA A 239 1.37 19.36 -6.18
CA ALA A 239 2.29 18.54 -6.98
C ALA A 239 2.80 19.31 -8.22
N ALA A 240 3.98 18.92 -8.72
CA ALA A 240 4.52 19.39 -10.00
C ALA A 240 3.55 19.03 -11.15
N ARG A 241 3.33 19.97 -12.07
CA ARG A 241 2.19 19.98 -13.01
C ARG A 241 2.47 19.30 -14.37
N HIS A 242 3.52 18.50 -14.57
CA HIS A 242 3.97 18.10 -15.93
C HIS A 242 4.06 16.59 -16.18
N PHE A 243 2.90 15.94 -16.23
CA PHE A 243 2.66 14.50 -16.45
C PHE A 243 3.59 13.75 -17.43
N LEU A 244 3.95 14.29 -18.60
CA LEU A 244 4.77 13.56 -19.59
C LEU A 244 6.28 13.59 -19.31
N LEU A 245 6.83 14.74 -18.89
CA LEU A 245 8.22 14.83 -18.47
C LEU A 245 8.41 14.21 -17.08
N ASP A 246 7.41 14.35 -16.21
CA ASP A 246 7.37 13.74 -14.89
C ASP A 246 7.29 12.21 -14.98
N GLY A 247 6.57 11.63 -15.95
CA GLY A 247 6.52 10.17 -16.10
C GLY A 247 7.87 9.53 -16.46
N VAL A 248 8.65 10.19 -17.32
CA VAL A 248 10.02 9.74 -17.67
C VAL A 248 10.99 10.01 -16.51
N ALA A 249 10.90 11.18 -15.86
CA ALA A 249 11.71 11.47 -14.68
C ALA A 249 11.41 10.50 -13.53
N GLN A 250 10.13 10.17 -13.29
CA GLN A 250 9.69 9.19 -12.29
C GLN A 250 10.12 7.77 -12.65
N LEU A 251 10.17 7.42 -13.94
CA LEU A 251 10.76 6.15 -14.39
C LEU A 251 12.26 6.09 -14.03
N PHE A 252 13.02 7.14 -14.35
CA PHE A 252 14.44 7.21 -13.98
C PHE A 252 14.64 7.21 -12.45
N GLN A 253 13.79 7.88 -11.67
CA GLN A 253 13.84 7.86 -10.21
C GLN A 253 13.50 6.48 -9.62
N ALA A 254 12.48 5.79 -10.16
CA ALA A 254 12.11 4.45 -9.73
C ALA A 254 13.25 3.43 -9.95
N VAL A 255 14.07 3.65 -10.98
CA VAL A 255 15.22 2.80 -11.34
C VAL A 255 16.50 3.21 -10.60
N PHE A 256 16.69 4.51 -10.37
CA PHE A 256 17.86 5.08 -9.71
C PHE A 256 17.46 5.75 -8.39
N TRP A 257 17.16 4.92 -7.39
CA TRP A 257 16.76 5.29 -6.02
C TRP A 257 17.70 6.28 -5.30
N LYS A 258 18.91 6.52 -5.83
CA LYS A 258 19.94 7.40 -5.25
C LYS A 258 19.90 8.85 -5.76
N LEU A 259 19.01 9.17 -6.70
CA LEU A 259 18.83 10.54 -7.25
C LEU A 259 17.73 11.31 -6.50
N ASP A 260 17.51 10.96 -5.23
CA ASP A 260 16.32 11.32 -4.47
C ASP A 260 16.35 12.77 -4.00
N ASP A 261 15.65 13.64 -4.73
CA ASP A 261 15.20 14.94 -4.25
C ASP A 261 14.11 15.50 -5.20
N SER A 262 12.86 14.98 -5.18
CA SER A 262 11.68 15.79 -5.58
C SER A 262 10.31 15.09 -5.57
N ALA A 263 9.33 15.86 -5.05
CA ALA A 263 7.94 15.99 -5.52
C ALA A 263 6.93 14.85 -5.24
N GLN A 264 7.07 14.10 -4.14
CA GLN A 264 5.89 13.44 -3.55
C GLN A 264 4.85 14.50 -3.17
N ALA A 265 3.57 14.17 -3.32
CA ALA A 265 2.51 15.05 -2.83
C ALA A 265 2.65 15.15 -1.31
N ARG A 266 2.93 16.34 -0.78
CA ARG A 266 3.29 16.49 0.63
C ARG A 266 2.13 16.24 1.60
N CYS A 267 0.91 16.11 1.07
CA CYS A 267 -0.29 16.13 1.88
C CYS A 267 -1.08 14.84 1.66
N PRO A 268 -1.58 14.23 2.75
CA PRO A 268 -2.27 12.96 2.69
C PRO A 268 -3.55 13.07 1.86
N TYR A 269 -3.90 11.95 1.22
CA TYR A 269 -5.14 11.81 0.47
C TYR A 269 -6.39 11.97 1.36
N THR A 270 -6.41 11.30 2.51
CA THR A 270 -7.56 11.28 3.42
C THR A 270 -7.77 12.63 4.10
N LEU A 271 -9.04 13.02 4.29
CA LEU A 271 -9.39 14.20 5.07
C LEU A 271 -8.75 14.12 6.46
N THR A 272 -7.95 15.12 6.79
CA THR A 272 -7.12 15.14 8.00
C THR A 272 -7.44 16.34 8.86
N LEU A 273 -7.77 16.09 10.12
CA LEU A 273 -7.91 17.08 11.16
C LEU A 273 -6.79 16.89 12.18
N SER A 274 -6.21 17.98 12.68
CA SER A 274 -5.40 17.93 13.88
C SER A 274 -6.30 17.78 15.10
N ALA A 275 -5.77 17.21 16.19
CA ALA A 275 -6.45 17.18 17.47
C ALA A 275 -6.80 18.59 18.00
N SER A 276 -6.04 19.61 17.57
CA SER A 276 -6.30 21.02 17.89
C SER A 276 -7.56 21.55 17.19
N ASP A 277 -7.92 21.04 16.01
CA ASP A 277 -9.12 21.46 15.28
C ASP A 277 -10.41 21.04 16.01
N LEU A 278 -10.33 20.07 16.91
CA LEU A 278 -11.45 19.66 17.77
C LEU A 278 -11.68 20.61 18.95
N GLU A 279 -10.77 21.56 19.19
CA GLU A 279 -10.82 22.52 20.31
C GLU A 279 -11.50 23.85 19.96
N VAL A 280 -12.00 23.98 18.72
CA VAL A 280 -12.66 25.20 18.24
C VAL A 280 -13.85 25.59 19.12
N THR A 281 -13.96 26.89 19.38
CA THR A 281 -15.00 27.49 20.23
C THR A 281 -15.97 28.38 19.46
N GLU A 282 -15.58 28.83 18.27
CA GLU A 282 -16.44 29.64 17.40
C GLU A 282 -17.57 28.76 16.82
N PRO A 283 -18.84 29.23 16.84
CA PRO A 283 -19.97 28.42 16.39
C PRO A 283 -19.87 27.97 14.93
N ASP A 284 -19.34 28.82 14.05
CA ASP A 284 -19.21 28.52 12.63
C ASP A 284 -18.16 27.43 12.38
N ASP A 285 -17.03 27.51 13.08
CA ASP A 285 -15.99 26.46 13.05
C ASP A 285 -16.52 25.15 13.63
N GLN A 286 -17.26 25.20 14.74
CA GLN A 286 -17.88 24.00 15.32
C GLN A 286 -18.87 23.34 14.35
N ALA A 287 -19.67 24.14 13.65
CA ALA A 287 -20.60 23.65 12.63
C ALA A 287 -19.85 23.00 11.46
N LEU A 288 -18.72 23.59 11.04
CA LEU A 288 -17.83 23.02 10.03
C LEU A 288 -17.27 21.67 10.49
N ILE A 289 -16.67 21.59 11.68
CA ILE A 289 -16.12 20.33 12.18
C ILE A 289 -17.20 19.26 12.36
N ALA A 290 -18.41 19.65 12.78
CA ALA A 290 -19.56 18.76 12.83
C ALA A 290 -19.90 18.21 11.43
N GLU A 291 -19.98 19.06 10.40
CA GLU A 291 -20.18 18.63 9.01
C GLU A 291 -19.11 17.63 8.55
N LEU A 292 -17.85 17.87 8.94
CA LEU A 292 -16.71 17.05 8.52
C LEU A 292 -16.60 15.70 9.23
N LEU A 293 -17.13 15.56 10.46
CA LEU A 293 -16.96 14.34 11.26
C LEU A 293 -18.25 13.55 11.46
N HIS A 294 -19.41 14.18 11.30
CA HIS A 294 -20.69 13.52 11.52
C HIS A 294 -20.84 12.30 10.59
N ASP A 295 -21.19 11.15 11.17
CA ASP A 295 -21.38 9.88 10.45
C ASP A 295 -20.15 9.39 9.65
N ARG A 296 -18.97 10.01 9.84
CA ARG A 296 -17.72 9.53 9.23
C ARG A 296 -17.07 8.44 10.07
N LEU A 297 -16.32 7.57 9.40
CA LEU A 297 -15.43 6.59 10.02
C LEU A 297 -14.13 7.32 10.38
N VAL A 298 -13.88 7.53 11.66
CA VAL A 298 -12.76 8.34 12.15
C VAL A 298 -11.63 7.45 12.65
N LEU A 299 -10.44 7.61 12.11
CA LEU A 299 -9.22 6.97 12.60
C LEU A 299 -8.39 7.99 13.36
N VAL A 300 -8.10 7.73 14.63
CA VAL A 300 -7.29 8.60 15.48
C VAL A 300 -5.89 8.01 15.58
N GLY A 301 -4.88 8.76 15.14
CA GLY A 301 -3.48 8.35 15.21
C GLY A 301 -2.58 9.45 15.75
N ALA A 302 -1.28 9.19 15.75
CA ALA A 302 -0.28 10.11 16.28
C ALA A 302 0.80 10.43 15.25
N ASN A 303 1.15 11.70 15.15
CA ASN A 303 2.26 12.22 14.37
C ASN A 303 3.23 12.95 15.31
N ILE A 304 4.05 12.18 16.02
CA ILE A 304 5.00 12.69 17.02
C ILE A 304 6.40 12.47 16.49
N ALA A 305 7.23 13.51 16.50
CA ALA A 305 8.58 13.47 15.94
C ALA A 305 9.45 12.32 16.48
N SER A 306 9.17 11.80 17.67
CA SER A 306 9.96 10.76 18.35
C SER A 306 9.40 9.33 18.28
N THR A 307 8.18 9.09 17.79
CA THR A 307 7.54 7.75 17.88
C THR A 307 7.93 6.81 16.75
N GLY A 308 8.33 7.33 15.59
CA GLY A 308 8.84 6.53 14.48
C GLY A 308 7.80 5.66 13.77
N ASP A 309 6.51 5.82 14.04
CA ASP A 309 5.43 5.06 13.43
C ASP A 309 5.07 5.63 12.05
N TRP A 310 5.93 5.37 11.07
CA TRP A 310 5.82 5.87 9.71
C TRP A 310 5.56 4.73 8.72
N VAL A 311 4.65 4.99 7.78
CA VAL A 311 4.42 4.17 6.60
C VAL A 311 4.87 4.92 5.36
N GLU A 312 5.48 4.19 4.42
CA GLU A 312 5.88 4.73 3.13
C GLU A 312 4.71 4.67 2.14
N SER A 313 4.22 5.83 1.72
CA SER A 313 3.28 5.97 0.61
C SER A 313 4.06 6.22 -0.69
N PRO A 314 3.79 5.48 -1.77
CA PRO A 314 4.41 5.76 -3.06
C PRO A 314 3.99 7.13 -3.62
N VAL A 315 2.86 7.69 -3.18
CA VAL A 315 2.32 8.96 -3.67
C VAL A 315 2.70 10.13 -2.76
N HIS A 316 2.64 9.91 -1.44
CA HIS A 316 2.72 10.97 -0.44
C HIS A 316 4.03 10.99 0.36
N GLY A 317 4.95 10.05 0.12
CA GLY A 317 6.16 9.90 0.93
C GLY A 317 5.83 9.29 2.29
N GLN A 318 6.55 9.69 3.33
CA GLN A 318 6.33 9.17 4.69
C GLN A 318 5.08 9.79 5.33
N LEU A 319 4.17 8.93 5.79
CA LEU A 319 2.95 9.30 6.52
C LEU A 319 2.89 8.56 7.86
N PRO A 320 2.20 9.10 8.88
CA PRO A 320 1.90 8.37 10.11
C PRO A 320 1.20 7.02 9.84
N GLY A 321 1.50 5.99 10.64
CA GLY A 321 1.02 4.62 10.48
C GLY A 321 -0.50 4.50 10.27
N VAL A 322 -1.30 5.33 10.97
CA VAL A 322 -2.76 5.38 10.86
C VAL A 322 -3.28 5.56 9.42
N TYR A 323 -2.52 6.23 8.53
CA TYR A 323 -2.93 6.41 7.14
C TYR A 323 -2.94 5.10 6.35
N LEU A 324 -2.14 4.10 6.74
CA LEU A 324 -2.21 2.77 6.14
C LEU A 324 -3.58 2.14 6.39
N HIS A 325 -4.07 2.22 7.63
CA HIS A 325 -5.40 1.74 8.00
C HIS A 325 -6.51 2.52 7.30
N ALA A 326 -6.37 3.84 7.21
CA ALA A 326 -7.34 4.71 6.55
C ALA A 326 -7.44 4.40 5.05
N MET A 327 -6.30 4.24 4.38
CA MET A 327 -6.28 3.89 2.95
C MET A 327 -6.75 2.48 2.68
N ALA A 328 -6.39 1.50 3.52
CA ALA A 328 -6.91 0.15 3.37
C ALA A 328 -8.45 0.13 3.49
N LEU A 329 -9.03 0.92 4.40
CA LEU A 329 -10.47 1.11 4.52
C LEU A 329 -11.05 1.79 3.27
N ASP A 330 -10.39 2.82 2.75
CA ASP A 330 -10.77 3.52 1.51
C ASP A 330 -10.84 2.54 0.31
N ASN A 331 -9.82 1.68 0.18
CA ASN A 331 -9.76 0.63 -0.84
C ASN A 331 -10.95 -0.34 -0.72
N LEU A 332 -11.31 -0.74 0.50
CA LEU A 332 -12.48 -1.59 0.75
C LEU A 332 -13.80 -0.88 0.44
N ILE A 333 -13.95 0.41 0.76
CA ILE A 333 -15.17 1.17 0.44
C ILE A 333 -15.33 1.35 -1.07
N ASN A 334 -14.25 1.62 -1.79
CA ASN A 334 -14.29 1.82 -3.25
C ASN A 334 -14.54 0.50 -4.00
N SER A 335 -13.80 -0.55 -3.66
CA SER A 335 -13.74 -1.78 -4.47
C SER A 335 -14.46 -2.97 -3.83
N GLY A 336 -14.79 -2.89 -2.53
CA GLY A 336 -15.33 -4.00 -1.75
C GLY A 336 -14.37 -5.17 -1.73
N MET A 337 -14.84 -6.38 -2.04
CA MET A 337 -14.02 -7.60 -2.10
C MET A 337 -13.23 -7.78 -3.41
N ASN A 338 -13.29 -6.78 -4.30
CA ASN A 338 -12.55 -6.72 -5.56
C ASN A 338 -11.38 -5.73 -5.44
N TYR A 339 -10.75 -5.69 -4.26
CA TYR A 339 -9.57 -4.86 -4.06
C TYR A 339 -8.38 -5.46 -4.79
N ASP A 340 -7.42 -4.60 -5.15
CA ASP A 340 -6.18 -5.06 -5.76
C ASP A 340 -5.41 -5.96 -4.81
N HIS A 341 -4.98 -7.13 -5.29
CA HIS A 341 -4.25 -8.11 -4.50
C HIS A 341 -3.24 -8.88 -5.35
N GLU A 342 -2.29 -9.51 -4.68
CA GLU A 342 -1.37 -10.46 -5.30
C GLU A 342 -1.96 -11.87 -5.25
N PRO A 343 -1.65 -12.73 -6.23
CA PRO A 343 -2.10 -14.11 -6.20
C PRO A 343 -1.39 -14.90 -5.10
N ALA A 344 -2.11 -15.90 -4.57
CA ALA A 344 -1.55 -16.79 -3.55
C ALA A 344 -0.30 -17.54 -4.06
N ASN A 345 0.69 -17.65 -3.20
CA ASN A 345 1.86 -18.51 -3.43
C ASN A 345 1.46 -19.98 -3.55
N PHE A 346 2.24 -20.73 -4.33
CA PHE A 346 2.06 -22.17 -4.43
C PHE A 346 2.31 -22.85 -3.07
N PRO A 347 1.62 -23.96 -2.76
CA PRO A 347 1.83 -24.68 -1.51
C PRO A 347 3.31 -25.05 -1.31
N ALA A 348 3.87 -24.67 -0.16
CA ALA A 348 5.26 -24.89 0.23
C ALA A 348 6.34 -24.22 -0.63
N LEU A 349 5.98 -23.27 -1.50
CA LEU A 349 6.91 -22.55 -2.36
C LEU A 349 6.75 -21.03 -2.17
N PRO A 350 7.84 -20.24 -2.19
CA PRO A 350 7.79 -18.80 -1.95
C PRO A 350 7.39 -17.98 -3.19
N PHE A 351 6.79 -18.60 -4.21
CA PHE A 351 6.43 -17.96 -5.48
C PHE A 351 5.02 -18.36 -5.92
N ASN A 352 4.43 -17.58 -6.80
CA ASN A 352 3.09 -17.73 -7.35
C ASN A 352 3.12 -17.80 -8.90
N TRP A 353 1.95 -17.82 -9.55
CA TRP A 353 1.87 -17.93 -11.00
C TRP A 353 2.19 -16.61 -11.74
N LEU A 354 2.14 -15.45 -11.07
CA LEU A 354 2.57 -14.18 -11.62
C LEU A 354 4.08 -14.18 -11.88
N ASP A 355 4.85 -14.76 -10.96
CA ASP A 355 6.31 -14.95 -11.11
C ASP A 355 6.64 -15.83 -12.31
N LEU A 356 5.83 -16.87 -12.57
CA LEU A 356 5.98 -17.72 -13.76
C LEU A 356 5.69 -16.95 -15.06
N LEU A 357 4.73 -16.03 -15.05
CA LEU A 357 4.47 -15.16 -16.19
C LEU A 357 5.64 -14.19 -16.43
N GLU A 358 6.19 -13.60 -15.37
CA GLU A 358 7.38 -12.76 -15.46
C GLU A 358 8.56 -13.55 -16.05
N LEU A 359 8.87 -14.71 -15.51
CA LEU A 359 9.91 -15.60 -16.03
C LEU A 359 9.65 -16.00 -17.49
N GLY A 360 8.39 -16.20 -17.87
CA GLY A 360 7.98 -16.45 -19.25
C GLY A 360 8.28 -15.26 -20.19
N LEU A 361 7.99 -14.04 -19.76
CA LEU A 361 8.31 -12.81 -20.50
C LEU A 361 9.83 -12.61 -20.63
N LEU A 362 10.59 -12.88 -19.56
CA LEU A 362 12.06 -12.83 -19.60
C LEU A 362 12.65 -13.89 -20.54
N ALA A 363 12.11 -15.11 -20.51
CA ALA A 363 12.50 -16.17 -21.43
C ALA A 363 12.20 -15.79 -22.89
N LEU A 364 11.04 -15.17 -23.15
CA LEU A 364 10.69 -14.64 -24.47
C LEU A 364 11.71 -13.59 -24.94
N ILE A 365 12.06 -12.61 -24.11
CA ILE A 365 13.09 -11.61 -24.42
C ILE A 365 14.42 -12.29 -24.77
N ALA A 366 14.85 -13.27 -23.96
CA ALA A 366 16.10 -14.00 -24.19
C ALA A 366 16.10 -14.79 -25.52
N VAL A 367 14.98 -15.44 -25.85
CA VAL A 367 14.81 -16.18 -27.11
C VAL A 367 14.81 -15.23 -28.30
N LEU A 368 14.07 -14.11 -28.23
CA LEU A 368 14.05 -13.09 -29.28
C LEU A 368 15.45 -12.50 -29.51
N LYS A 369 16.20 -12.22 -28.45
CA LYS A 369 17.60 -11.78 -28.54
C LYS A 369 18.47 -12.81 -29.24
N ALA A 370 18.37 -14.08 -28.87
CA ALA A 370 19.18 -15.13 -29.46
C ALA A 370 18.85 -15.36 -30.94
N LEU A 371 17.57 -15.27 -31.33
CA LEU A 371 17.14 -15.33 -32.73
C LEU A 371 17.68 -14.13 -33.53
N HIS A 372 17.66 -12.93 -32.95
CA HIS A 372 18.23 -11.73 -33.58
C HIS A 372 19.75 -11.85 -33.79
N ALA A 373 20.51 -12.23 -32.77
CA ALA A 373 21.96 -12.43 -32.87
C ALA A 373 22.33 -13.51 -33.89
N ARG A 374 21.56 -14.61 -33.93
CA ARG A 374 21.73 -15.68 -34.91
C ARG A 374 21.49 -15.19 -36.34
N ARG A 375 20.52 -14.29 -36.52
CA ARG A 375 20.21 -13.67 -37.82
C ARG A 375 21.35 -12.77 -38.29
N LEU A 376 21.89 -11.94 -37.39
CA LEU A 376 23.05 -11.08 -37.66
C LEU A 376 24.30 -11.89 -38.03
N ALA A 377 24.49 -13.06 -37.41
CA ALA A 377 25.53 -14.02 -37.77
C ALA A 377 25.32 -14.75 -39.12
N GLY A 378 24.26 -14.42 -39.88
CA GLY A 378 24.03 -14.94 -41.24
C GLY A 378 23.50 -16.38 -41.30
N HIS A 379 23.05 -16.96 -40.18
CA HIS A 379 22.52 -18.32 -40.17
C HIS A 379 21.16 -18.45 -40.90
N ARG A 380 20.83 -19.67 -41.34
CA ARG A 380 19.56 -19.97 -42.04
C ARG A 380 18.35 -19.78 -41.10
N ALA A 381 17.28 -19.27 -41.69
CA ALA A 381 15.97 -19.09 -41.07
C ALA A 381 15.39 -20.44 -40.60
N TRP A 382 14.74 -20.45 -39.44
CA TRP A 382 14.18 -21.67 -38.82
C TRP A 382 12.74 -21.92 -39.25
N SER A 383 11.98 -20.86 -39.53
CA SER A 383 10.57 -20.91 -39.89
C SER A 383 10.34 -21.32 -41.35
N ARG A 384 9.20 -21.96 -41.59
CA ARG A 384 8.65 -22.17 -42.94
C ARG A 384 8.34 -20.83 -43.66
N TRP A 385 8.12 -19.76 -42.90
CA TRP A 385 7.77 -18.42 -43.38
C TRP A 385 8.99 -17.51 -43.49
N ARG A 386 9.95 -17.90 -44.35
CA ARG A 386 11.28 -17.28 -44.44
C ARG A 386 11.25 -15.76 -44.61
N ARG A 387 10.36 -15.20 -45.44
CA ARG A 387 10.29 -13.75 -45.67
C ARG A 387 9.88 -12.96 -44.42
N GLN A 388 8.91 -13.48 -43.66
CA GLN A 388 8.41 -12.83 -42.45
C GLN A 388 9.45 -12.91 -41.32
N GLU A 389 10.11 -14.05 -41.15
CA GLU A 389 11.20 -14.19 -40.17
C GLU A 389 12.35 -13.22 -40.47
N ILE A 390 12.71 -13.07 -41.75
CA ILE A 390 13.74 -12.13 -42.16
C ILE A 390 13.33 -10.71 -41.77
N TRP A 391 12.13 -10.27 -42.16
CA TRP A 391 11.64 -8.93 -41.86
C TRP A 391 11.58 -8.67 -40.35
N PHE A 392 11.01 -9.59 -39.58
CA PHE A 392 10.82 -9.44 -38.13
C PHE A 392 12.14 -9.30 -37.38
N PHE A 393 13.18 -10.05 -37.77
CA PHE A 393 14.50 -10.00 -37.13
C PHE A 393 15.50 -9.07 -37.84
N THR A 394 15.09 -8.27 -38.84
CA THR A 394 15.99 -7.25 -39.44
C THR A 394 16.27 -6.09 -38.51
N SER A 395 15.35 -5.79 -37.60
CA SER A 395 15.46 -4.72 -36.61
C SER A 395 15.04 -5.26 -35.24
N PRO A 396 15.54 -4.72 -34.13
CA PRO A 396 15.05 -5.07 -32.79
C PRO A 396 13.63 -4.51 -32.51
N CYS A 397 13.16 -3.51 -33.28
CA CYS A 397 11.89 -2.84 -33.01
C CYS A 397 10.65 -3.77 -33.05
N PRO A 398 10.46 -4.67 -34.03
CA PRO A 398 9.31 -5.57 -34.05
C PRO A 398 9.29 -6.54 -32.86
N SER A 399 10.44 -7.08 -32.47
CA SER A 399 10.59 -7.92 -31.26
C SER A 399 10.22 -7.15 -30.00
N TRP A 400 10.71 -5.91 -29.88
CA TRP A 400 10.42 -5.06 -28.72
C TRP A 400 8.93 -4.68 -28.65
N LEU A 401 8.33 -4.29 -29.77
CA LEU A 401 6.89 -3.99 -29.85
C LEU A 401 6.05 -5.21 -29.47
N LEU A 402 6.44 -6.42 -29.88
CA LEU A 402 5.77 -7.66 -29.48
C LEU A 402 5.81 -7.87 -27.96
N VAL A 403 6.97 -7.68 -27.32
CA VAL A 403 7.12 -7.78 -25.86
C VAL A 403 6.26 -6.74 -25.16
N MET A 404 6.31 -5.47 -25.59
CA MET A 404 5.53 -4.39 -25.00
C MET A 404 4.01 -4.60 -25.16
N SER A 405 3.58 -5.13 -26.31
CA SER A 405 2.17 -5.42 -26.57
C SER A 405 1.68 -6.58 -25.70
N MET A 406 2.49 -7.62 -25.52
CA MET A 406 2.19 -8.73 -24.63
C MET A 406 2.15 -8.28 -23.17
N LEU A 407 3.13 -7.47 -22.73
CA LEU A 407 3.18 -6.91 -21.39
C LEU A 407 1.94 -6.04 -21.10
N ALA A 408 1.56 -5.17 -22.03
CA ALA A 408 0.36 -4.35 -21.90
C ALA A 408 -0.92 -5.22 -21.85
N ALA A 409 -1.05 -6.20 -22.74
CA ALA A 409 -2.20 -7.10 -22.75
C ALA A 409 -2.32 -7.92 -21.45
N VAL A 410 -1.21 -8.45 -20.94
CA VAL A 410 -1.16 -9.15 -19.65
C VAL A 410 -1.53 -8.20 -18.51
N SER A 411 -0.94 -6.99 -18.47
CA SER A 411 -1.23 -6.02 -17.41
C SER A 411 -2.70 -5.59 -17.38
N VAL A 412 -3.31 -5.38 -18.55
CA VAL A 412 -4.75 -5.09 -18.66
C VAL A 412 -5.58 -6.29 -18.19
N LEU A 413 -5.22 -7.51 -18.60
CA LEU A 413 -5.93 -8.71 -18.17
C LEU A 413 -5.87 -8.88 -16.64
N LEU A 414 -4.71 -8.65 -16.02
CA LEU A 414 -4.52 -8.71 -14.57
C LEU A 414 -5.37 -7.66 -13.84
N SER A 415 -5.32 -6.41 -14.32
CA SER A 415 -6.10 -5.31 -13.75
C SER A 415 -7.61 -5.55 -13.85
N LEU A 416 -8.11 -6.16 -14.92
CA LEU A 416 -9.52 -6.55 -15.05
C LEU A 416 -9.97 -7.63 -14.06
N ASN A 417 -9.02 -8.31 -13.41
CA ASN A 417 -9.26 -9.34 -12.40
C ASN A 417 -8.79 -8.91 -11.00
N ASP A 418 -8.59 -7.60 -10.78
CA ASP A 418 -8.14 -7.02 -9.50
C ASP A 418 -6.80 -7.60 -9.00
N ILE A 419 -5.96 -8.07 -9.94
CA ILE A 419 -4.63 -8.60 -9.65
C ILE A 419 -3.58 -7.53 -9.98
N THR A 420 -2.63 -7.35 -9.07
CA THR A 420 -1.52 -6.43 -9.30
C THR A 420 -0.75 -6.80 -10.59
N PRO A 421 -0.32 -5.80 -11.37
CA PRO A 421 0.43 -6.04 -12.60
C PRO A 421 1.76 -6.76 -12.31
N VAL A 422 2.25 -7.51 -13.31
CA VAL A 422 3.63 -8.05 -13.31
C VAL A 422 4.67 -6.93 -13.14
N ASN A 423 5.94 -7.28 -12.94
CA ASN A 423 7.09 -6.39 -12.91
C ASN A 423 7.30 -5.59 -14.23
N VAL A 424 6.37 -4.67 -14.55
CA VAL A 424 6.39 -3.85 -15.76
C VAL A 424 7.71 -3.11 -15.88
N LEU A 425 8.20 -2.52 -14.79
CA LEU A 425 9.45 -1.79 -14.78
C LEU A 425 10.64 -2.69 -15.17
N GLY A 426 10.77 -3.84 -14.50
CA GLY A 426 11.82 -4.82 -14.77
C GLY A 426 11.79 -5.35 -16.20
N ILE A 427 10.60 -5.74 -16.69
CA ILE A 427 10.42 -6.23 -18.07
C ILE A 427 10.76 -5.14 -19.10
N VAL A 428 10.30 -3.91 -18.90
CA VAL A 428 10.61 -2.79 -19.81
C VAL A 428 12.11 -2.56 -19.88
N LEU A 429 12.81 -2.48 -18.75
CA LEU A 429 14.26 -2.28 -18.71
C LEU A 429 15.02 -3.45 -19.37
N LEU A 430 14.69 -4.69 -19.03
CA LEU A 430 15.35 -5.87 -19.57
C LEU A 430 15.06 -6.07 -21.06
N SER A 431 13.92 -5.59 -21.56
CA SER A 431 13.60 -5.60 -22.99
C SER A 431 14.54 -4.71 -23.82
N LEU A 432 15.17 -3.68 -23.22
CA LEU A 432 16.13 -2.81 -23.91
C LEU A 432 17.38 -3.55 -24.35
N VAL A 433 17.67 -4.71 -23.74
CA VAL A 433 18.77 -5.60 -24.13
C VAL A 433 18.64 -6.08 -25.59
N LEU A 434 17.44 -6.03 -26.17
CA LEU A 434 17.23 -6.29 -27.61
C LEU A 434 17.95 -5.28 -28.51
N PHE A 435 18.24 -4.07 -28.01
CA PHE A 435 18.92 -3.00 -28.75
C PHE A 435 20.44 -2.94 -28.52
N SER A 436 21.02 -3.87 -27.74
CA SER A 436 22.42 -3.75 -27.28
C SER A 436 23.43 -3.55 -28.41
N GLU A 437 23.32 -4.29 -29.52
CA GLU A 437 24.25 -4.15 -30.65
C GLU A 437 24.13 -2.80 -31.37
N ARG A 438 22.96 -2.17 -31.35
CA ARG A 438 22.75 -0.85 -31.96
C ARG A 438 23.30 0.27 -31.08
N ILE A 439 23.25 0.08 -29.76
CA ILE A 439 23.82 0.97 -28.76
C ILE A 439 25.36 0.91 -28.87
N GLU A 440 25.94 -0.29 -28.93
CA GLU A 440 27.38 -0.49 -29.15
C GLU A 440 27.85 0.18 -30.45
N ALA A 441 27.15 -0.05 -31.57
CA ALA A 441 27.47 0.57 -32.86
C ALA A 441 27.32 2.11 -32.89
N PHE A 442 26.51 2.68 -31.99
CA PHE A 442 26.39 4.13 -31.84
C PHE A 442 27.59 4.70 -31.08
N PHE A 443 28.01 4.06 -29.97
CA PHE A 443 29.18 4.49 -29.20
C PHE A 443 30.50 4.27 -29.95
N ASP A 444 30.60 3.24 -30.79
CA ASP A 444 31.78 3.00 -31.64
C ASP A 444 31.87 3.97 -32.84
N ARG A 445 30.81 4.72 -33.17
CA ARG A 445 30.82 5.73 -34.24
C ARG A 445 31.43 7.07 -33.81
N ASP A 446 31.49 7.32 -32.50
CA ASP A 446 32.08 8.53 -31.90
C ASP A 446 33.54 8.32 -31.43
N ARG A 447 34.13 7.16 -31.76
CA ARG A 447 35.57 6.87 -31.67
C ARG A 447 36.16 6.76 -33.07
#